data_AF-A0A8H5JSZ0-F1
#
_entry.id   AF-A0A8H5JSZ0-F1
#
_cell.length_a   1.000
_cell.length_b   1.000
_cell.length_c   1.000
_cell.angle_alpha   90.00
_cell.angle_beta   90.00
_cell.angle_gamma   90.00
#
_symmetry.space_group_name_H-M   'P 1'
#
loop_
_entity.id
_entity.type
_entity.pdbx_description
1 polymer ?
#
loop_
_entity_poly.entity_id
_entity_poly.type
_entity_poly.pdbx_seq_one_letter_code
_entity_poly.pdbx_strand_id
1 'polypeptide(L)'
;MHQVQAKTIHLVDETRDAGNFTHSPLLDPDTGFGGNGNGPDNCVTDGPFANTTLHIGPDQTVSDHCLSRKISEFNSTLGNETYVQKCHSKATYLDFWEATGFTTHGAGHSGVGGVMEDIDASPGDPLFYIHHGFIDRLWWKWQSEDLDSRLYQLGGPSAQGGTEELNLDYVMTTYGIRPNVTVKEVMDIQGGVLCYRYDY
;
A
#
# COMPACT_ATOMS: atom_id res chain seq x y z
N MET A 1 -8.73 21.41 -27.66
CA MET A 1 -8.10 20.19 -27.12
C MET A 1 -7.39 20.59 -25.83
N HIS A 2 -7.95 20.28 -24.66
CA HIS A 2 -7.24 20.46 -23.40
C HIS A 2 -6.23 19.32 -23.29
N GLN A 3 -4.94 19.63 -23.33
CA GLN A 3 -3.93 18.63 -22.95
C GLN A 3 -4.06 18.41 -21.44
N VAL A 4 -4.56 17.25 -21.05
CA VAL A 4 -4.43 16.77 -19.68
C VAL A 4 -2.93 16.54 -19.49
N GLN A 5 -2.28 17.40 -18.71
CA GLN A 5 -0.90 17.13 -18.30
C GLN A 5 -0.91 15.84 -17.46
N ALA A 6 -0.20 14.81 -17.93
CA ALA A 6 0.06 13.64 -17.13
C ALA A 6 0.84 14.09 -15.88
N LYS A 7 0.26 13.85 -14.71
CA LYS A 7 0.99 13.97 -13.44
C LYS A 7 1.66 12.64 -13.16
N THR A 8 2.97 12.64 -12.97
CA THR A 8 3.72 11.46 -12.56
C THR A 8 3.74 11.38 -11.03
N ILE A 9 3.30 10.26 -10.48
CA ILE A 9 3.57 9.91 -9.09
C ILE A 9 4.83 9.04 -9.10
N HIS A 10 5.87 9.49 -8.41
CA HIS A 10 7.09 8.70 -8.27
C HIS A 10 6.85 7.60 -7.26
N LEU A 11 6.94 6.36 -7.71
CA LEU A 11 6.86 5.16 -6.87
C LEU A 11 8.25 4.63 -6.66
N VAL A 12 8.47 4.07 -5.49
CA VAL A 12 9.72 3.38 -5.17
C VAL A 12 9.46 1.89 -5.23
N ASP A 13 10.38 1.18 -5.88
CA ASP A 13 10.37 -0.28 -5.92
C ASP A 13 10.97 -0.81 -4.62
N GLU A 14 10.10 -1.24 -3.71
CA GLU A 14 10.49 -1.67 -2.35
C GLU A 14 11.44 -2.88 -2.36
N THR A 15 11.45 -3.68 -3.44
CA THR A 15 12.37 -4.82 -3.57
C THR A 15 13.83 -4.42 -3.50
N ARG A 16 14.14 -3.17 -3.89
CA ARG A 16 15.51 -2.64 -3.95
C ARG A 16 16.09 -2.38 -2.56
N ASP A 17 15.22 -2.05 -1.63
CA ASP A 17 15.60 -1.66 -0.27
C ASP A 17 15.23 -2.75 0.75
N ALA A 18 14.60 -3.85 0.35
CA ALA A 18 14.25 -4.96 1.23
C ALA A 18 15.47 -5.50 2.01
N GLY A 19 15.40 -5.46 3.33
CA GLY A 19 16.52 -5.77 4.23
C GLY A 19 17.49 -4.60 4.50
N ASN A 20 17.20 -3.42 3.94
CA ASN A 20 17.98 -2.19 4.08
C ASN A 20 17.13 -0.90 4.00
N PHE A 21 15.90 -0.91 4.52
CA PHE A 21 14.95 0.20 4.54
C PHE A 21 15.53 1.47 5.16
N THR A 22 16.35 1.40 6.21
CA THR A 22 16.98 2.59 6.82
C THR A 22 17.85 3.39 5.85
N HIS A 23 18.31 2.80 4.75
CA HIS A 23 19.05 3.48 3.68
C HIS A 23 18.22 3.72 2.42
N SER A 24 16.91 3.44 2.47
CA SER A 24 16.00 3.76 1.37
C SER A 24 15.93 5.27 1.17
N PRO A 25 15.96 5.78 -0.08
CA PRO A 25 15.69 7.18 -0.36
C PRO A 25 14.33 7.66 0.15
N LEU A 26 13.36 6.75 0.37
CA LEU A 26 12.08 7.10 0.98
C LEU A 26 12.22 7.58 2.43
N LEU A 27 13.20 7.05 3.15
CA LEU A 27 13.42 7.33 4.56
C LEU A 27 14.55 8.35 4.77
N ASP A 28 15.04 8.96 3.69
CA ASP A 28 15.97 10.07 3.75
C ASP A 28 15.28 11.31 4.38
N PRO A 29 15.92 11.98 5.35
CA PRO A 29 15.31 13.13 6.02
C PRO A 29 15.26 14.38 5.15
N ASP A 30 16.15 14.56 4.18
CA ASP A 30 16.21 15.79 3.39
C ASP A 30 15.36 15.72 2.12
N THR A 31 15.30 14.54 1.51
CA THR A 31 14.69 14.30 0.20
C THR A 31 13.51 13.35 0.23
N GLY A 32 13.37 12.56 1.29
CA GLY A 32 12.32 11.58 1.50
C GLY A 32 11.27 12.02 2.51
N PHE A 33 10.79 11.06 3.31
CA PHE A 33 9.66 11.19 4.23
C PHE A 33 10.09 11.22 5.70
N GLY A 34 11.37 11.43 5.99
CA GLY A 34 11.92 11.28 7.34
C GLY A 34 12.27 9.84 7.67
N GLY A 35 13.21 9.66 8.61
CA GLY A 35 13.80 8.38 8.94
C GLY A 35 13.04 7.62 10.02
N ASN A 36 13.81 6.92 10.86
CA ASN A 36 13.29 6.11 11.95
C ASN A 36 12.72 6.97 13.09
N GLY A 37 11.86 6.36 13.89
CA GLY A 37 11.42 6.93 15.15
C GLY A 37 12.52 6.98 16.21
N ASN A 38 12.44 7.99 17.08
CA ASN A 38 13.37 8.21 18.19
C ASN A 38 12.65 8.26 19.54
N GLY A 39 13.37 7.93 20.61
CA GLY A 39 12.85 7.99 21.97
C GLY A 39 11.89 6.84 22.33
N PRO A 40 11.26 6.89 23.51
CA PRO A 40 10.42 5.80 24.02
C PRO A 40 9.16 5.56 23.18
N ASP A 41 8.62 6.61 22.57
CA ASP A 41 7.40 6.55 21.75
C ASP A 41 7.69 6.36 20.25
N ASN A 42 8.98 6.24 19.89
CA ASN A 42 9.46 6.09 18.50
C ASN A 42 8.92 7.18 17.57
N CYS A 43 8.85 8.42 18.03
CA CYS A 43 8.35 9.54 17.21
C CYS A 43 9.33 9.88 16.10
N VAL A 44 8.83 10.16 14.90
CA VAL A 44 9.62 10.71 13.80
C VAL A 44 10.00 12.15 14.14
N THR A 45 11.30 12.42 14.18
CA THR A 45 11.86 13.72 14.60
C THR A 45 12.64 14.44 13.50
N ASP A 46 12.71 13.87 12.30
CA ASP A 46 13.41 14.45 11.14
C ASP A 46 12.55 14.41 9.87
N GLY A 47 13.03 15.12 8.85
CA GLY A 47 12.36 15.29 7.58
C GLY A 47 11.02 16.01 7.61
N PRO A 48 10.29 16.01 6.48
CA PRO A 48 9.13 16.87 6.26
C PRO A 48 7.93 16.55 7.16
N PHE A 49 7.93 15.37 7.79
CA PHE A 49 6.87 14.91 8.70
C PHE A 49 7.31 14.85 10.16
N ALA A 50 8.48 15.42 10.50
CA ALA A 50 8.97 15.53 11.87
C ALA A 50 7.92 16.16 12.80
N ASN A 51 7.73 15.59 13.99
CA ASN A 51 6.84 16.10 15.03
C ASN A 51 5.37 16.26 14.58
N THR A 52 4.94 15.50 13.56
CA THR A 52 3.53 15.45 13.15
C THR A 52 2.69 14.87 14.28
N THR A 53 1.61 15.56 14.64
CA THR A 53 0.56 15.04 15.53
C THR A 53 -0.52 14.38 14.69
N LEU A 54 -0.78 13.11 14.98
CA LEU A 54 -1.89 12.33 14.44
C LEU A 54 -3.04 12.33 15.45
N HIS A 55 -4.27 12.24 14.94
CA HIS A 55 -5.50 12.32 15.74
C HIS A 55 -6.36 11.05 15.68
N ILE A 56 -6.03 10.12 14.78
CA ILE A 56 -6.73 8.85 14.57
C ILE A 56 -5.72 7.74 14.81
N GLY A 57 -6.10 6.76 15.60
CA GLY A 57 -5.19 5.73 16.11
C GLY A 57 -4.79 5.98 17.58
N PRO A 58 -4.20 4.98 18.24
CA PRO A 58 -4.02 3.61 17.74
C PRO A 58 -5.35 2.88 17.53
N ASP A 59 -5.37 1.90 16.64
CA ASP A 59 -6.54 1.17 16.16
C ASP A 59 -7.64 2.16 15.70
N GLN A 60 -8.88 1.93 16.12
CA GLN A 60 -10.04 2.76 15.78
C GLN A 60 -10.28 3.91 16.79
N THR A 61 -9.28 4.28 17.59
CA THR A 61 -9.42 5.35 18.60
C THR A 61 -9.18 6.74 18.01
N VAL A 62 -9.69 7.77 18.69
CA VAL A 62 -9.41 9.18 18.38
C VAL A 62 -8.55 9.73 19.51
N SER A 63 -7.25 9.80 19.29
CA SER A 63 -6.27 10.23 20.29
C SER A 63 -5.10 10.96 19.66
N ASP A 64 -4.60 11.99 20.35
CA ASP A 64 -3.40 12.71 19.92
C ASP A 64 -2.14 11.88 20.22
N HIS A 65 -1.36 11.61 19.20
CA HIS A 65 -0.08 10.92 19.29
C HIS A 65 0.86 11.39 18.17
N CYS A 66 2.14 11.06 18.25
CA CYS A 66 3.08 11.41 17.19
C CYS A 66 3.01 10.41 16.04
N LEU A 67 3.38 10.84 14.83
CA LEU A 67 3.80 9.91 13.78
C LEU A 67 4.99 9.09 14.32
N SER A 68 4.81 7.78 14.46
CA SER A 68 5.84 6.88 14.98
C SER A 68 6.28 5.86 13.94
N ARG A 69 7.57 5.51 13.95
CA ARG A 69 8.17 4.50 13.08
C ARG A 69 9.15 3.65 13.86
N LYS A 70 9.21 2.35 13.56
CA LYS A 70 10.15 1.42 14.19
C LYS A 70 10.68 0.48 13.11
N ILE A 71 11.59 1.02 12.31
CA ILE A 71 12.07 0.35 11.09
C ILE A 71 12.70 -1.00 11.45
N SER A 72 12.26 -2.04 10.75
CA SER A 72 12.68 -3.42 10.92
C SER A 72 13.23 -3.96 9.61
N GLU A 73 14.56 -3.97 9.51
CA GLU A 73 15.24 -4.55 8.35
C GLU A 73 14.86 -6.01 8.13
N PHE A 74 14.77 -6.77 9.23
CA PHE A 74 14.37 -8.16 9.19
C PHE A 74 12.99 -8.35 8.56
N ASN A 75 11.98 -7.61 9.01
CA ASN A 75 10.63 -7.73 8.45
C ASN A 75 10.57 -7.29 6.99
N SER A 76 11.30 -6.22 6.63
CA SER A 76 11.35 -5.73 5.26
C SER A 76 11.94 -6.74 4.27
N THR A 77 12.70 -7.74 4.72
CA THR A 77 13.27 -8.78 3.82
C THR A 77 12.19 -9.57 3.05
N LEU A 78 10.97 -9.66 3.59
CA LEU A 78 9.85 -10.33 2.93
C LEU A 78 9.32 -9.55 1.71
N GLY A 79 9.75 -8.30 1.52
CA GLY A 79 9.43 -7.47 0.36
C GLY A 79 10.39 -7.63 -0.83
N ASN A 80 11.36 -8.56 -0.75
CA ASN A 80 12.36 -8.73 -1.81
C ASN A 80 11.80 -9.37 -3.10
N GLU A 81 12.61 -9.34 -4.16
CA GLU A 81 12.26 -9.87 -5.48
C GLU A 81 11.85 -11.37 -5.46
N THR A 82 12.41 -12.18 -4.56
CA THR A 82 12.03 -13.61 -4.45
C THR A 82 10.57 -13.77 -4.05
N TYR A 83 10.08 -12.93 -3.13
CA TYR A 83 8.69 -12.97 -2.68
C TYR A 83 7.74 -12.30 -3.69
N VAL A 84 8.19 -11.26 -4.39
CA VAL A 84 7.44 -10.69 -5.53
C VAL A 84 7.21 -11.77 -6.59
N GLN A 85 8.24 -12.50 -7.00
CA GLN A 85 8.11 -13.60 -7.96
C GLN A 85 7.20 -14.72 -7.45
N LYS A 86 7.28 -15.04 -6.16
CA LYS A 86 6.37 -16.00 -5.52
C LYS A 86 4.91 -15.55 -5.60
N CYS A 87 4.62 -14.27 -5.38
CA CYS A 87 3.27 -13.71 -5.54
C CYS A 87 2.83 -13.72 -7.01
N HIS A 88 3.68 -13.29 -7.93
CA HIS A 88 3.34 -13.28 -9.36
C HIS A 88 3.16 -14.67 -9.98
N SER A 89 3.72 -15.72 -9.37
CA SER A 89 3.51 -17.11 -9.79
C SER A 89 2.10 -17.66 -9.50
N LYS A 90 1.26 -16.92 -8.75
CA LYS A 90 -0.07 -17.39 -8.34
C LYS A 90 -1.05 -17.37 -9.51
N ALA A 91 -1.83 -18.44 -9.64
CA ALA A 91 -2.78 -18.60 -10.74
C ALA A 91 -4.12 -17.89 -10.48
N THR A 92 -4.48 -17.73 -9.20
CA THR A 92 -5.76 -17.13 -8.80
C THR A 92 -5.55 -15.86 -8.00
N TYR A 93 -6.52 -14.94 -8.08
CA TYR A 93 -6.54 -13.72 -7.29
C TYR A 93 -6.45 -14.01 -5.78
N LEU A 94 -7.18 -15.00 -5.26
CA LEU A 94 -7.15 -15.32 -3.84
C LEU A 94 -5.77 -15.79 -3.38
N ASP A 95 -5.10 -16.65 -4.16
CA ASP A 95 -3.75 -17.09 -3.85
C ASP A 95 -2.74 -15.93 -3.95
N PHE A 96 -2.91 -15.03 -4.93
CA PHE A 96 -2.09 -13.82 -5.09
C PHE A 96 -2.28 -12.89 -3.89
N TRP A 97 -3.52 -12.55 -3.56
CA TRP A 97 -3.90 -11.70 -2.43
C TRP A 97 -3.32 -12.25 -1.12
N GLU A 98 -3.53 -13.53 -0.82
CA GLU A 98 -3.03 -14.15 0.41
C GLU A 98 -1.48 -14.12 0.45
N ALA A 99 -0.82 -14.46 -0.66
CA ALA A 99 0.63 -14.44 -0.73
C ALA A 99 1.20 -13.03 -0.51
N THR A 100 0.62 -12.01 -1.14
CA THR A 100 1.04 -10.61 -0.95
C THR A 100 0.82 -10.15 0.49
N GLY A 101 -0.32 -10.47 1.10
CA GLY A 101 -0.67 -10.12 2.48
C GLY A 101 0.40 -10.58 3.49
N PHE A 102 0.88 -11.82 3.37
CA PHE A 102 1.92 -12.37 4.25
C PHE A 102 3.35 -12.01 3.85
N THR A 103 3.56 -11.39 2.69
CA THR A 103 4.90 -11.08 2.17
C THR A 103 5.03 -9.62 1.80
N THR A 104 4.85 -9.23 0.53
CA THR A 104 5.16 -7.89 0.04
C THR A 104 4.35 -6.78 0.73
N HIS A 105 3.04 -6.98 0.94
CA HIS A 105 2.21 -6.02 1.68
C HIS A 105 2.61 -5.98 3.16
N GLY A 106 2.66 -7.15 3.81
CA GLY A 106 3.08 -7.24 5.21
C GLY A 106 4.48 -6.67 5.47
N ALA A 107 5.40 -6.81 4.52
CA ALA A 107 6.78 -6.34 4.61
C ALA A 107 6.88 -4.81 4.59
N GLY A 108 6.11 -4.12 3.75
CA GLY A 108 6.09 -2.66 3.74
C GLY A 108 5.56 -2.10 5.06
N HIS A 109 4.43 -2.63 5.53
CA HIS A 109 3.84 -2.27 6.82
C HIS A 109 4.77 -2.57 8.01
N SER A 110 5.13 -3.84 8.22
CA SER A 110 5.94 -4.27 9.37
C SER A 110 7.43 -3.94 9.24
N GLY A 111 7.90 -3.59 8.04
CA GLY A 111 9.26 -3.10 7.77
C GLY A 111 9.44 -1.65 8.17
N VAL A 112 8.42 -0.79 8.01
CA VAL A 112 8.44 0.57 8.57
C VAL A 112 8.08 0.57 10.06
N GLY A 113 7.12 -0.27 10.47
CA GLY A 113 6.67 -0.39 11.85
C GLY A 113 5.97 0.88 12.37
N GLY A 114 5.65 0.91 13.67
CA GLY A 114 4.97 2.07 14.27
C GLY A 114 3.57 2.24 13.69
N VAL A 115 3.23 3.45 13.25
CA VAL A 115 1.92 3.74 12.63
C VAL A 115 1.66 2.84 11.42
N MET A 116 2.68 2.53 10.61
CA MET A 116 2.51 1.64 9.46
C MET A 116 2.12 0.20 9.84
N GLU A 117 2.32 -0.26 11.08
CA GLU A 117 1.91 -1.61 11.49
C GLU A 117 0.46 -1.67 12.01
N ASP A 118 -0.16 -0.50 12.24
CA ASP A 118 -1.55 -0.40 12.67
C ASP A 118 -2.50 -0.67 11.50
N ILE A 119 -3.25 -1.77 11.58
CA ILE A 119 -4.13 -2.22 10.49
C ILE A 119 -5.25 -1.20 10.20
N ASP A 120 -5.74 -0.51 11.23
CA ASP A 120 -6.82 0.47 11.09
C ASP A 120 -6.29 1.88 10.77
N ALA A 121 -5.15 2.26 11.35
CA ALA A 121 -4.64 3.64 11.33
C ALA A 121 -3.36 3.85 10.48
N SER A 122 -2.84 2.83 9.79
CA SER A 122 -1.64 2.94 8.93
C SER A 122 -1.67 4.06 7.88
N PRO A 123 -2.82 4.51 7.31
CA PRO A 123 -2.85 5.69 6.44
C PRO A 123 -2.40 7.00 7.11
N GLY A 124 -2.22 7.02 8.43
CA GLY A 124 -1.63 8.13 9.18
C GLY A 124 -0.15 8.37 8.88
N ASP A 125 0.60 7.35 8.42
CA ASP A 125 1.94 7.53 7.86
C ASP A 125 1.85 7.82 6.36
N PRO A 126 2.40 8.94 5.85
CA PRO A 126 2.41 9.24 4.42
C PRO A 126 3.05 8.15 3.53
N LEU A 127 3.93 7.31 4.09
CA LEU A 127 4.51 6.17 3.38
C LEU A 127 3.45 5.13 2.95
N PHE A 128 2.29 5.08 3.63
CA PHE A 128 1.17 4.22 3.26
C PHE A 128 0.79 4.35 1.79
N TYR A 129 0.71 5.58 1.27
CA TYR A 129 0.28 5.84 -0.10
C TYR A 129 1.33 5.43 -1.13
N ILE A 130 2.62 5.52 -0.77
CA ILE A 130 3.72 5.04 -1.62
C ILE A 130 3.73 3.50 -1.63
N HIS A 131 3.58 2.89 -0.47
CA HIS A 131 3.49 1.44 -0.32
C HIS A 131 2.32 0.86 -1.12
N HIS A 132 1.11 1.38 -0.93
CA HIS A 132 -0.05 0.92 -1.67
C HIS A 132 0.03 1.22 -3.17
N GLY A 133 0.75 2.26 -3.59
CA GLY A 133 1.07 2.48 -5.00
C GLY A 133 1.99 1.39 -5.58
N PHE A 134 2.92 0.86 -4.78
CA PHE A 134 3.75 -0.29 -5.14
C PHE A 134 2.93 -1.59 -5.16
N ILE A 135 2.05 -1.81 -4.19
CA ILE A 135 1.14 -2.98 -4.17
C ILE A 135 0.20 -2.98 -5.37
N ASP A 136 -0.37 -1.82 -5.74
CA ASP A 136 -1.21 -1.70 -6.95
C ASP A 136 -0.40 -2.00 -8.22
N ARG A 137 0.86 -1.54 -8.30
CA ARG A 137 1.78 -1.92 -9.39
C ARG A 137 2.01 -3.43 -9.45
N LEU A 138 2.18 -4.10 -8.32
CA LEU A 138 2.33 -5.56 -8.29
C LEU A 138 1.07 -6.27 -8.76
N TRP A 139 -0.10 -5.79 -8.35
CA TRP A 139 -1.40 -6.35 -8.77
C TRP A 139 -1.63 -6.15 -10.27
N TRP A 140 -1.42 -4.95 -10.79
CA TRP A 140 -1.56 -4.66 -12.21
C TRP A 140 -0.59 -5.49 -13.06
N LYS A 141 0.67 -5.65 -12.61
CA LYS A 141 1.63 -6.52 -13.28
C LYS A 141 1.10 -7.96 -13.35
N TRP A 142 0.58 -8.49 -12.24
CA TRP A 142 0.00 -9.82 -12.22
C TRP A 142 -1.22 -9.96 -13.13
N GLN A 143 -2.12 -8.97 -13.18
CA GLN A 143 -3.25 -8.96 -14.13
C GLN A 143 -2.75 -8.95 -15.58
N SER A 144 -1.72 -8.15 -15.87
CA SER A 144 -1.20 -7.93 -17.22
C SER A 144 -0.60 -9.17 -17.88
N GLU A 145 -0.18 -10.17 -17.11
CA GLU A 145 0.34 -11.44 -17.63
C GLU A 145 -0.74 -12.30 -18.31
N ASP A 146 -2.03 -12.11 -17.96
CA ASP A 146 -3.18 -12.81 -18.56
C ASP A 146 -4.46 -11.99 -18.35
N LEU A 147 -4.56 -10.84 -19.03
CA LEU A 147 -5.67 -9.89 -18.85
C LEU A 147 -7.04 -10.54 -19.08
N ASP A 148 -7.15 -11.43 -20.08
CA ASP A 148 -8.40 -12.09 -20.44
C ASP A 148 -8.96 -12.90 -19.26
N SER A 149 -8.10 -13.55 -18.49
CA SER A 149 -8.51 -14.37 -17.34
C SER A 149 -8.47 -13.61 -16.01
N ARG A 150 -7.59 -12.61 -15.85
CA ARG A 150 -7.24 -12.01 -14.55
C ARG A 150 -7.85 -10.63 -14.31
N LEU A 151 -8.19 -9.87 -15.36
CA LEU A 151 -8.62 -8.48 -15.20
C LEU A 151 -9.79 -8.34 -14.21
N TYR A 152 -10.77 -9.24 -14.30
CA TYR A 152 -11.94 -9.25 -13.42
C TYR A 152 -11.95 -10.41 -12.42
N GLN A 153 -10.79 -11.03 -12.16
CA GLN A 153 -10.71 -12.08 -11.15
C GLN A 153 -10.78 -11.46 -9.75
N LEU A 154 -11.67 -11.98 -8.92
CA LEU A 154 -11.84 -11.60 -7.52
C LEU A 154 -12.28 -12.83 -6.70
N GLY A 155 -12.32 -12.69 -5.38
CA GLY A 155 -12.92 -13.69 -4.50
C GLY A 155 -12.86 -13.27 -3.03
N GLY A 156 -13.55 -14.04 -2.19
CA GLY A 156 -13.60 -13.81 -0.75
C GLY A 156 -14.80 -12.95 -0.34
N PRO A 157 -15.07 -12.89 0.98
CA PRO A 157 -16.22 -12.18 1.48
C PRO A 157 -16.06 -10.65 1.36
N SER A 158 -17.18 -9.93 1.22
CA SER A 158 -17.23 -8.46 1.17
C SER A 158 -16.89 -7.79 2.50
N ALA A 159 -16.84 -8.55 3.60
CA ALA A 159 -16.46 -8.11 4.93
C ALA A 159 -15.58 -9.14 5.64
N GLN A 160 -14.67 -8.67 6.50
CA GLN A 160 -13.81 -9.55 7.29
C GLN A 160 -14.64 -10.46 8.20
N GLY A 161 -14.42 -11.77 8.12
CA GLY A 161 -15.22 -12.77 8.86
C GLY A 161 -16.66 -12.94 8.36
N GLY A 162 -17.04 -12.24 7.29
CA GLY A 162 -18.33 -12.38 6.64
C GLY A 162 -18.42 -13.63 5.77
N THR A 163 -19.64 -13.94 5.32
CA THR A 163 -19.95 -15.07 4.45
C THR A 163 -20.53 -14.67 3.09
N GLU A 164 -20.82 -13.38 2.91
CA GLU A 164 -21.34 -12.85 1.64
C GLU A 164 -20.17 -12.61 0.69
N GLU A 165 -20.13 -13.36 -0.41
CA GLU A 165 -19.06 -13.24 -1.41
C GLU A 165 -19.12 -11.89 -2.14
N LEU A 166 -17.95 -11.29 -2.31
CA LEU A 166 -17.78 -10.09 -3.11
C LEU A 166 -18.11 -10.37 -4.58
N ASN A 167 -18.70 -9.40 -5.26
CA ASN A 167 -18.94 -9.45 -6.70
C ASN A 167 -18.58 -8.10 -7.36
N LEU A 168 -18.52 -8.09 -8.69
CA LEU A 168 -18.12 -6.92 -9.47
C LEU A 168 -19.08 -5.72 -9.32
N ASP A 169 -20.35 -5.96 -9.01
CA ASP A 169 -21.35 -4.90 -8.84
C ASP A 169 -21.39 -4.35 -7.41
N TYR A 170 -20.57 -4.89 -6.49
CA TYR A 170 -20.46 -4.38 -5.13
C TYR A 170 -20.00 -2.92 -5.13
N VAL A 171 -20.74 -2.07 -4.41
CA VAL A 171 -20.49 -0.62 -4.35
C VAL A 171 -19.48 -0.31 -3.26
N MET A 172 -18.34 0.23 -3.65
CA MET A 172 -17.34 0.76 -2.74
C MET A 172 -17.65 2.22 -2.39
N THR A 173 -17.45 2.55 -1.11
CA THR A 173 -17.68 3.88 -0.57
C THR A 173 -16.44 4.37 0.18
N THR A 174 -16.15 5.65 0.02
CA THR A 174 -15.15 6.38 0.83
C THR A 174 -15.84 7.36 1.78
N TYR A 175 -17.07 7.03 2.19
CA TYR A 175 -17.92 7.86 3.07
C TYR A 175 -18.04 9.32 2.60
N GLY A 176 -18.11 9.52 1.28
CA GLY A 176 -18.29 10.83 0.66
C GLY A 176 -17.01 11.60 0.34
N ILE A 177 -15.82 11.05 0.62
CA ILE A 177 -14.54 11.66 0.20
C ILE A 177 -14.42 11.68 -1.33
N ARG A 178 -14.89 10.61 -1.99
CA ARG A 178 -15.03 10.47 -3.45
C ARG A 178 -16.40 9.90 -3.79
N PRO A 179 -16.90 10.11 -5.03
CA PRO A 179 -18.07 9.41 -5.52
C PRO A 179 -17.93 7.89 -5.37
N ASN A 180 -19.03 7.22 -5.05
CA ASN A 180 -19.08 5.77 -5.00
C ASN A 180 -18.85 5.17 -6.40
N VAL A 181 -18.18 4.04 -6.43
CA VAL A 181 -17.91 3.25 -7.63
C VAL A 181 -18.11 1.78 -7.31
N THR A 182 -18.39 0.97 -8.31
CA THR A 182 -18.42 -0.49 -8.17
C THR A 182 -17.01 -1.06 -8.23
N VAL A 183 -16.82 -2.29 -7.72
CA VAL A 183 -15.55 -3.03 -7.89
C VAL A 183 -15.18 -3.09 -9.38
N LYS A 184 -16.14 -3.37 -10.27
CA LYS A 184 -15.93 -3.42 -11.72
C LYS A 184 -15.27 -2.18 -12.31
N GLU A 185 -15.63 -1.00 -11.80
CA GLU A 185 -15.17 0.29 -12.34
C GLU A 185 -13.72 0.61 -11.99
N VAL A 186 -13.10 -0.15 -11.07
CA VAL A 186 -11.71 0.06 -10.64
C VAL A 186 -10.76 -1.09 -10.99
N MET A 187 -11.25 -2.17 -11.62
CA MET A 187 -10.40 -3.33 -11.95
C MET A 187 -9.41 -3.07 -13.09
N ASP A 188 -9.73 -2.11 -13.97
CA ASP A 188 -8.92 -1.71 -15.12
C ASP A 188 -8.33 -0.31 -14.89
N ILE A 189 -7.02 -0.21 -14.77
CA ILE A 189 -6.33 1.06 -14.48
C ILE A 189 -6.40 2.07 -15.65
N GLN A 190 -6.82 1.61 -16.85
CA GLN A 190 -7.05 2.42 -18.04
C GLN A 190 -8.53 2.50 -18.44
N GLY A 191 -9.42 1.91 -17.63
CA GLY A 191 -10.85 1.83 -17.87
C GLY A 191 -11.67 2.45 -16.74
N GLY A 192 -12.99 2.52 -16.95
CA GLY A 192 -13.93 3.02 -15.94
C GLY A 192 -13.61 4.47 -15.51
N VAL A 193 -13.28 4.62 -14.23
CA VAL A 193 -12.95 5.93 -13.61
C VAL A 193 -11.45 6.20 -13.52
N LEU A 194 -10.61 5.25 -13.96
CA LEU A 194 -9.15 5.30 -13.86
C LEU A 194 -8.52 5.58 -15.24
N CYS A 195 -7.36 6.22 -15.24
CA CYS A 195 -6.59 6.50 -16.45
C CYS A 195 -5.12 6.75 -16.10
N TYR A 196 -4.42 5.69 -15.69
CA TYR A 196 -3.00 5.73 -15.39
C TYR A 196 -2.25 4.53 -15.98
N ARG A 197 -0.92 4.56 -15.88
CA ARG A 197 -0.05 3.46 -16.25
C ARG A 197 1.15 3.41 -15.31
N TYR A 198 1.76 2.24 -15.22
CA TYR A 198 3.07 2.05 -14.61
C TYR A 198 4.15 1.96 -15.69
N ASP A 199 5.29 2.59 -15.41
CA ASP A 199 6.52 2.36 -16.18
C ASP A 199 7.33 1.28 -15.43
N TYR A 200 7.90 0.32 -16.17
CA TYR A 200 8.63 -0.85 -15.63
C TYR A 200 10.10 -0.83 -16.03
#